data_AF-A0A9E5Z7F3-F1
#
_entry.id   AF-A0A9E5Z7F3-F1
#
_cell.length_a   1.000
_cell.length_b   1.000
_cell.length_c   1.000
_cell.angle_alpha   90.00
_cell.angle_beta   90.00
_cell.angle_gamma   90.00
#
_symmetry.space_group_name_H-M   'P 1'
#
loop_
_entity.id
_entity.type
_entity.pdbx_description
1 polymer ?
#
loop_
_entity_poly.entity_id
_entity_poly.type
_entity_poly.pdbx_seq_one_letter_code
_entity_poly.pdbx_strand_id
1 'polypeptide(L)'
;MVKIFTVENEVIDPILAEVVKANQGKVVCWMKGEPGAWGFLAGQAVTTIRRHAGRSLEGGERRVVWQRLWWWLEEVKARIHGEP
;
A
#
# COMPACT_ATOMS: atom_id res chain seq x y z
N MET A 1 -18.54 14.92 16.32
CA MET A 1 -17.65 13.78 16.68
C MET A 1 -16.46 13.81 15.73
N VAL A 2 -15.26 14.15 16.19
CA VAL A 2 -14.05 14.08 15.35
C VAL A 2 -13.66 12.61 15.27
N LYS A 3 -13.72 11.99 14.09
CA LYS A 3 -13.16 10.65 13.89
C LYS A 3 -11.63 10.77 13.96
N ILE A 4 -11.03 10.19 14.99
CA ILE A 4 -9.57 10.02 15.04
C ILE A 4 -9.22 8.95 14.00
N PHE A 5 -8.35 9.30 13.06
CA PHE A 5 -7.82 8.35 12.09
C PHE A 5 -6.78 7.45 12.76
N THR A 6 -7.03 6.14 12.75
CA THR A 6 -6.09 5.11 13.20
C THR A 6 -5.67 4.26 12.01
N VAL A 7 -4.38 3.93 11.90
CA VAL A 7 -3.86 3.04 10.84
C VAL A 7 -4.21 1.60 11.20
N GLU A 8 -5.42 1.20 10.86
CA GLU A 8 -5.94 -0.16 10.97
C GLU A 8 -6.19 -0.72 9.57
N ASN A 9 -6.06 -2.04 9.41
CA ASN A 9 -6.19 -2.69 8.09
C ASN A 9 -7.50 -2.34 7.39
N GLU A 10 -8.64 -2.39 8.10
CA GLU A 10 -9.96 -2.06 7.55
C GLU A 10 -10.07 -0.63 7.02
N VAL A 11 -9.35 0.30 7.65
CA VAL A 11 -9.34 1.72 7.27
C VAL A 11 -8.44 1.96 6.08
N ILE A 12 -7.26 1.34 6.06
CA ILE A 12 -6.26 1.58 5.01
C ILE A 12 -6.44 0.72 3.78
N ASP A 13 -7.14 -0.41 3.86
CA ASP A 13 -7.36 -1.34 2.75
C ASP A 13 -7.96 -0.71 1.50
N PRO A 14 -9.09 0.02 1.56
CA PRO A 14 -9.64 0.66 0.36
C PRO A 14 -8.66 1.69 -0.22
N ILE A 15 -7.87 2.36 0.62
CA ILE A 15 -6.88 3.36 0.19
C ILE A 15 -5.72 2.67 -0.52
N LEU A 16 -5.23 1.55 0.03
CA LEU A 16 -4.12 0.79 -0.53
C LEU A 16 -4.51 0.09 -1.84
N ALA A 17 -5.74 -0.43 -1.94
CA ALA A 17 -6.27 -0.97 -3.18
C ALA A 17 -6.25 0.08 -4.31
N GLU A 18 -6.66 1.31 -4.02
CA GLU A 18 -6.58 2.41 -4.99
C GLU A 18 -5.13 2.81 -5.32
N VAL A 19 -4.20 2.77 -4.37
CA VAL A 19 -2.77 2.98 -4.65
C VAL A 19 -2.24 1.93 -5.63
N VAL A 20 -2.55 0.65 -5.41
CA VAL A 20 -2.15 -0.45 -6.31
C VAL A 20 -2.76 -0.26 -7.70
N LYS A 21 -4.05 0.05 -7.78
CA LYS A 21 -4.77 0.30 -9.04
C LYS A 21 -4.24 1.51 -9.80
N ALA A 22 -3.94 2.61 -9.11
CA ALA A 22 -3.41 3.82 -9.74
C ALA A 22 -1.95 3.67 -10.23
N ASN A 23 -1.22 2.65 -9.75
CA ASN A 23 0.19 2.45 -10.03
C ASN A 23 0.48 1.10 -10.72
N GLN A 24 -0.46 0.58 -11.51
CA GLN A 24 -0.35 -0.73 -12.19
C GLN A 24 0.98 -0.94 -12.94
N GLY A 25 1.47 0.07 -13.67
CA GLY A 25 2.76 -0.04 -14.36
C GLY A 25 3.92 -0.32 -13.40
N LYS A 26 3.91 0.30 -12.21
CA LYS A 26 4.92 0.05 -11.18
C LYS A 26 4.72 -1.28 -10.47
N VAL A 27 3.47 -1.75 -10.33
CA VAL A 27 3.16 -3.10 -9.84
C VAL A 27 3.77 -4.15 -10.76
N VAL A 28 3.70 -3.96 -12.09
CA VAL A 28 4.37 -4.85 -13.06
C VAL A 28 5.89 -4.84 -12.89
N CYS A 29 6.51 -3.66 -12.75
CA CYS A 29 7.95 -3.55 -12.45
C CYS A 29 8.32 -4.30 -11.17
N TRP A 30 7.49 -4.18 -10.11
CA TRP A 30 7.70 -4.89 -8.84
C TRP A 30 7.62 -6.41 -9.01
N MET A 31 6.62 -6.92 -9.75
CA MET A 31 6.50 -8.36 -10.04
C MET A 31 7.70 -8.90 -10.82
N LYS A 32 8.32 -8.07 -11.68
CA LYS A 32 9.56 -8.41 -12.41
C LYS A 32 10.84 -8.31 -11.57
N GLY A 33 10.74 -7.88 -10.31
CA GLY A 33 11.89 -7.67 -9.44
C GLY A 33 12.74 -6.44 -9.80
N GLU A 34 12.17 -5.45 -10.49
CA GLU A 34 12.91 -4.24 -10.88
C GLU A 34 13.31 -3.41 -9.63
N PRO A 35 14.59 -3.01 -9.51
CA PRO A 35 15.05 -2.19 -8.39
C PRO A 35 14.26 -0.89 -8.23
N GLY A 36 13.93 -0.54 -6.98
CA GLY A 36 13.22 0.69 -6.65
C GLY A 36 11.70 0.65 -6.86
N ALA A 37 11.14 -0.40 -7.48
CA ALA A 37 9.70 -0.52 -7.66
C ALA A 37 8.94 -0.60 -6.33
N TRP A 38 9.44 -1.43 -5.41
CA TRP A 38 8.93 -1.49 -4.03
C TRP A 38 9.01 -0.13 -3.32
N GLY A 39 10.17 0.52 -3.35
CA GLY A 39 10.39 1.80 -2.67
C GLY A 39 9.43 2.89 -3.15
N PHE A 40 9.17 2.94 -4.47
CA PHE A 40 8.18 3.85 -5.04
C PHE A 40 6.77 3.57 -4.51
N LEU A 41 6.30 2.32 -4.58
CA LEU A 41 4.95 1.93 -4.14
C LEU A 41 4.75 2.18 -2.64
N ALA A 42 5.74 1.80 -1.82
CA ALA A 42 5.73 2.05 -0.39
C ALA A 42 5.70 3.55 -0.06
N GLY A 43 6.43 4.38 -0.81
CA GLY A 43 6.41 5.83 -0.68
C GLY A 43 5.05 6.44 -1.05
N GLN A 44 4.41 5.93 -2.11
CA GLN A 44 3.06 6.36 -2.51
C GLN A 44 2.03 6.00 -1.45
N ALA A 45 2.03 4.75 -0.95
CA ALA A 45 1.11 4.32 0.10
C ALA A 45 1.22 5.18 1.36
N VAL A 46 2.44 5.42 1.86
CA VAL A 46 2.67 6.27 3.04
C VAL A 46 2.20 7.70 2.77
N THR A 47 2.50 8.27 1.61
CA THR A 47 2.10 9.65 1.27
C THR A 47 0.58 9.79 1.20
N THR A 48 -0.11 8.84 0.59
CA THR A 48 -1.57 8.83 0.49
C THR A 48 -2.21 8.70 1.87
N ILE A 49 -1.74 7.77 2.71
CA ILE A 49 -2.31 7.58 4.05
C ILE A 49 -2.01 8.77 4.96
N ARG A 50 -0.84 9.41 4.86
CA ARG A 50 -0.55 10.68 5.55
C ARG A 50 -1.56 11.77 5.19
N ARG A 51 -1.93 11.86 3.90
CA ARG A 51 -2.92 12.84 3.43
C ARG A 51 -4.29 12.58 4.04
N HIS A 52 -4.71 11.31 4.12
CA HIS A 52 -5.96 10.92 4.78
C HIS A 52 -5.93 11.15 6.30
N ALA A 53 -4.81 10.86 6.96
CA ALA A 53 -4.63 11.05 8.39
C ALA A 53 -4.56 12.53 8.80
N GLY A 54 -4.22 13.43 7.86
CA GLY A 54 -3.99 14.85 8.15
C GLY A 54 -2.73 15.12 8.99
N ARG A 55 -1.85 14.11 9.16
CA ARG A 55 -0.61 14.21 9.94
C ARG A 55 0.47 13.28 9.41
N SER A 56 1.68 13.44 9.94
CA SER A 56 2.74 12.46 9.72
C SER A 56 2.41 11.13 10.40
N LEU A 57 2.78 10.03 9.74
CA LEU A 57 2.69 8.69 10.31
C LEU A 57 3.90 8.39 11.17
N GLU A 58 3.66 7.74 12.30
CA GLU A 58 4.68 7.22 13.19
C GLU A 58 5.41 6.02 12.58
N GLY A 59 6.51 5.59 13.21
CA GLY A 59 7.29 4.44 12.76
C GLY A 59 6.45 3.15 12.68
N GLY A 60 5.65 2.88 13.73
CA GLY A 60 4.78 1.70 13.78
C GLY A 60 3.69 1.74 12.69
N GLU A 61 3.07 2.89 12.51
CA GLU A 61 2.04 3.10 11.48
C GLU A 61 2.58 2.87 10.07
N ARG A 62 3.77 3.39 9.75
CA ARG A 62 4.42 3.13 8.45
C ARG A 62 4.68 1.65 8.23
N ARG A 63 5.06 0.90 9.27
CA ARG A 63 5.26 -0.55 9.18
C ARG A 63 3.96 -1.28 8.87
N VAL A 64 2.83 -0.90 9.49
CA VAL A 64 1.50 -1.45 9.17
C VAL A 64 1.15 -1.20 7.70
N VAL A 65 1.34 0.03 7.23
CA VAL A 65 1.12 0.40 5.82
C VAL A 65 1.95 -0.47 4.87
N TRP A 66 3.23 -0.67 5.16
CA TRP A 66 4.09 -1.49 4.32
C TRP A 66 3.68 -2.95 4.31
N GLN A 67 3.44 -3.55 5.49
CA GLN A 67 2.99 -4.94 5.58
C GLN A 67 1.69 -5.15 4.80
N ARG A 68 0.75 -4.21 4.93
CA ARG A 68 -0.53 -4.33 4.25
C ARG A 68 -0.44 -4.09 2.74
N LEU A 69 0.39 -3.14 2.30
CA LEU A 69 0.67 -2.94 0.88
C LEU A 69 1.33 -4.19 0.26
N TRP A 70 2.30 -4.78 0.95
CA TRP A 70 2.96 -5.99 0.49
C TRP A 70 1.95 -7.11 0.26
N TRP A 71 1.05 -7.33 1.22
CA TRP A 71 -0.03 -8.31 1.09
C TRP A 71 -0.89 -8.06 -0.15
N TRP A 72 -1.30 -6.82 -0.40
CA TRP A 72 -2.07 -6.49 -1.61
C TRP A 72 -1.32 -6.79 -2.92
N LEU A 73 -0.01 -6.55 -2.95
CA LEU A 73 0.81 -6.84 -4.13
C LEU A 73 0.94 -8.35 -4.37
N GLU A 74 1.13 -9.14 -3.31
CA GLU A 74 1.14 -10.60 -3.39
C GLU A 74 -0.22 -11.16 -3.82
N GLU A 75 -1.34 -10.62 -3.32
CA GLU A 75 -2.69 -10.99 -3.78
C GLU A 75 -2.90 -10.73 -5.27
N VAL A 76 -2.47 -9.56 -5.76
CA VAL A 76 -2.56 -9.23 -7.19
C VAL A 76 -1.69 -10.18 -8.02
N LYS A 77 -0.48 -10.46 -7.55
CA LYS A 77 0.44 -11.39 -8.20
C LYS A 77 -0.14 -12.81 -8.27
N ALA A 78 -0.66 -13.34 -7.16
CA ALA A 78 -1.29 -14.65 -7.11
C ALA A 78 -2.46 -14.77 -8.10
N ARG A 79 -3.33 -13.75 -8.15
CA ARG A 79 -4.47 -13.70 -9.10
C ARG A 79 -4.04 -13.66 -10.56
N ILE A 80 -2.93 -12.99 -10.88
CA ILE A 80 -2.39 -12.94 -12.25
C ILE A 80 -1.76 -14.28 -12.64
N HIS A 81 -1.05 -14.92 -11.72
CA HIS A 81 -0.38 -16.20 -11.98
C HIS A 81 -1.29 -17.42 -11.81
N GLY A 82 -2.51 -17.25 -11.32
CA GLY A 82 -3.48 -18.33 -11.16
C GLY A 82 -3.08 -19.37 -10.11
N GLU A 83 -2.17 -19.02 -9.19
CA GLU A 83 -1.81 -19.89 -8.07
C GLU A 83 -2.92 -19.81 -7.00
N PRO A 84 -3.61 -20.93 -6.69
CA PRO A 84 -4.63 -20.99 -5.64
C PRO A 84 -4.04 -20.92 -4.22
#